data_AF-A0AAX6SX74-F1
#
_entry.id   AF-A0AAX6SX74-F1
#
_cell.length_a   1.000
_cell.length_b   1.000
_cell.length_c   1.000
_cell.angle_alpha   90.00
_cell.angle_beta   90.00
_cell.angle_gamma   90.00
#
_symmetry.space_group_name_H-M   'P 1'
#
loop_
_entity.id
_entity.type
_entity.pdbx_description
1 polymer ?
#
loop_
_entity_poly.entity_id
_entity_poly.type
_entity_poly.pdbx_seq_one_letter_code
_entity_poly.pdbx_strand_id
1 'polypeptide(L)'
;MAPAPPPAASFSPAEVQRRLAAGDCWVRRGARLYDLTGFVRHHPGGEQLLRARAGLDVSADLDGPPHRHSANARRWLEQYYVGELRGDPQEPKENGAIASAETQKTDPEMEPRLKVVDWDKDLVDWKKPLLWQVGQLGEKYHEWVHQPVSRPIRLFHSDLLESLSKTVWYSVPIIWVPLVLYLSWSYYRILAQGNVRLFKSFTSEYSVVVPKSMFPSLFVLGIFLWSLVEYFIHRFLFHMKPSGDSYYLIMLHFALHGQHHKAPFDGSRLVFPPVPASLIIGFFYVLMRLVLPEAVAGSIFAGGLLGYVLYDMIHYYLHFGSPHKGSYLYSMKAHHVKHHFAHQQSGTRTELLSWKWTWAHEEGEAAGKKRRKRKGLASALSCGITCSTPSPQRNSG
;
A
#
# COMPACT_ATOMS: atom_id res chain seq x y z
N MET A 1 16.26 8.14 -15.39
CA MET A 1 15.46 9.27 -15.93
C MET A 1 14.10 8.68 -16.26
N ALA A 2 13.03 9.01 -15.53
CA ALA A 2 11.70 8.78 -16.08
C ALA A 2 11.53 9.84 -17.17
N PRO A 3 11.32 9.46 -18.45
CA PRO A 3 11.27 10.43 -19.53
C PRO A 3 10.09 11.38 -19.30
N ALA A 4 10.28 12.66 -19.63
CA ALA A 4 9.16 13.58 -19.80
C ALA A 4 8.14 12.94 -20.77
N PRO A 5 6.83 13.11 -20.58
CA PRO A 5 5.87 12.57 -21.54
C PRO A 5 6.23 13.14 -22.93
N PRO A 6 6.47 12.28 -23.93
CA PRO A 6 6.79 12.77 -25.27
C PRO A 6 5.65 13.68 -25.77
N PRO A 7 5.93 14.68 -26.63
CA PRO A 7 4.87 15.44 -27.31
C PRO A 7 3.89 14.44 -27.91
N ALA A 8 2.57 14.67 -27.74
CA ALA A 8 1.52 13.69 -28.00
C ALA A 8 1.73 12.95 -29.32
N ALA A 9 2.36 11.78 -29.23
CA ALA A 9 2.75 11.01 -30.40
C ALA A 9 1.50 10.34 -30.93
N SER A 10 1.19 10.54 -32.19
CA SER A 10 0.07 9.88 -32.83
C SER A 10 0.53 8.56 -33.45
N PHE A 11 -0.07 7.44 -33.08
CA PHE A 11 0.28 6.10 -33.56
C PHE A 11 -0.79 5.56 -34.51
N SER A 12 -0.39 4.87 -35.57
CA SER A 12 -1.31 4.13 -36.43
C SER A 12 -1.71 2.78 -35.82
N PRO A 13 -2.88 2.22 -36.18
CA PRO A 13 -3.27 0.87 -35.74
C PRO A 13 -2.23 -0.21 -36.11
N ALA A 14 -1.57 -0.09 -37.27
CA ALA A 14 -0.54 -1.02 -37.71
C ALA A 14 0.72 -0.97 -36.83
N GLU A 15 1.12 0.20 -36.37
CA GLU A 15 2.24 0.34 -35.42
C GLU A 15 1.91 -0.26 -34.07
N VAL A 16 0.69 -0.03 -33.56
CA VAL A 16 0.24 -0.65 -32.31
C VAL A 16 0.23 -2.17 -32.43
N GLN A 17 -0.33 -2.73 -33.51
CA GLN A 17 -0.33 -4.18 -33.74
C GLN A 17 1.08 -4.78 -33.82
N ARG A 18 2.03 -4.08 -34.47
CA ARG A 18 3.43 -4.52 -34.53
C ARG A 18 4.07 -4.60 -33.14
N ARG A 19 3.77 -3.62 -32.28
CA ARG A 19 4.25 -3.60 -30.89
C ARG A 19 3.66 -4.73 -30.05
N LEU A 20 2.35 -4.94 -30.16
CA LEU A 20 1.68 -6.07 -29.51
C LEU A 20 2.27 -7.41 -29.94
N ALA A 21 2.56 -7.57 -31.25
CA ALA A 21 3.21 -8.76 -31.78
C ALA A 21 4.66 -8.93 -31.30
N ALA A 22 5.37 -7.83 -30.99
CA ALA A 22 6.69 -7.85 -30.37
C ALA A 22 6.65 -8.18 -28.85
N GLY A 23 5.45 -8.29 -28.26
CA GLY A 23 5.25 -8.63 -26.86
C GLY A 23 5.02 -7.43 -25.93
N ASP A 24 4.94 -6.21 -26.48
CA ASP A 24 4.55 -5.01 -25.72
C ASP A 24 3.12 -5.16 -25.21
N CYS A 25 2.85 -4.70 -23.99
CA CYS A 25 1.53 -4.73 -23.37
C CYS A 25 0.92 -3.32 -23.38
N TRP A 26 0.42 -2.91 -24.54
CA TRP A 26 -0.25 -1.62 -24.71
C TRP A 26 -1.75 -1.77 -24.50
N VAL A 27 -2.39 -0.81 -23.84
CA VAL A 27 -3.85 -0.74 -23.66
C VAL A 27 -4.38 0.62 -24.09
N ARG A 28 -5.67 0.70 -24.42
CA ARG A 28 -6.33 1.97 -24.79
C ARG A 28 -7.38 2.41 -23.78
N ARG A 29 -7.61 3.72 -23.71
CA ARG A 29 -8.75 4.36 -23.03
C ARG A 29 -9.33 5.41 -23.97
N GLY A 30 -10.33 5.03 -24.77
CA GLY A 30 -10.71 5.80 -25.95
C GLY A 30 -9.52 5.93 -26.91
N ALA A 31 -9.26 7.15 -27.41
CA ALA A 31 -8.14 7.43 -28.31
C ALA A 31 -6.75 7.36 -27.64
N ARG A 32 -6.65 7.36 -26.30
CA ARG A 32 -5.37 7.42 -25.59
C ARG A 32 -4.73 6.05 -25.43
N LEU A 33 -3.43 5.95 -25.70
CA LEU A 33 -2.62 4.74 -25.61
C LEU A 33 -1.70 4.78 -24.39
N TYR A 34 -1.57 3.63 -23.72
CA TYR A 34 -0.73 3.46 -22.53
C TYR A 34 0.16 2.23 -22.69
N ASP A 35 1.46 2.40 -22.47
CA ASP A 35 2.43 1.30 -22.49
C ASP A 35 2.62 0.71 -21.09
N LEU A 36 1.96 -0.40 -20.81
CA LEU A 36 2.04 -1.09 -19.52
C LEU A 36 3.11 -2.18 -19.49
N THR A 37 3.96 -2.32 -20.51
CA THR A 37 4.93 -3.42 -20.66
C THR A 37 5.82 -3.58 -19.42
N GLY A 38 6.33 -2.46 -18.88
CA GLY A 38 7.13 -2.45 -17.66
C GLY A 38 6.33 -2.66 -16.37
N PHE A 39 5.01 -2.47 -16.40
CA PHE A 39 4.13 -2.59 -15.24
C PHE A 39 3.44 -3.96 -15.11
N VAL A 40 3.43 -4.76 -16.18
CA VAL A 40 2.69 -6.04 -16.23
C VAL A 40 2.93 -6.93 -15.00
N ARG A 41 4.19 -7.08 -14.58
CA ARG A 41 4.57 -7.91 -13.42
C ARG A 41 4.20 -7.31 -12.07
N HIS A 42 4.03 -6.00 -12.02
CA HIS A 42 3.68 -5.25 -10.81
C HIS A 42 2.17 -5.23 -10.56
N HIS A 43 1.36 -5.48 -11.58
CA HIS A 43 -0.09 -5.42 -11.47
C HIS A 43 -0.66 -6.40 -10.42
N PRO A 44 -1.51 -5.94 -9.47
CA PRO A 44 -2.05 -6.77 -8.38
C PRO A 44 -2.99 -7.86 -8.87
N GLY A 45 -3.65 -7.68 -10.02
CA GLY A 45 -4.50 -8.71 -10.64
C GLY A 45 -3.72 -9.83 -11.36
N GLY A 46 -2.39 -9.74 -11.37
CA GLY A 46 -1.49 -10.67 -12.06
C GLY A 46 -1.19 -10.26 -13.50
N GLU A 47 -0.04 -10.73 -14.00
CA GLU A 47 0.48 -10.46 -15.33
C GLU A 47 -0.47 -10.93 -16.45
N GLN A 48 -1.05 -12.11 -16.30
CA GLN A 48 -1.93 -12.71 -17.31
C GLN A 48 -3.16 -11.85 -17.60
N LEU A 49 -3.70 -11.15 -16.59
CA LEU A 49 -4.89 -10.32 -16.76
C LEU A 49 -4.60 -9.13 -17.68
N LEU A 50 -3.47 -8.44 -17.48
CA LEU A 50 -3.09 -7.32 -18.34
C LEU A 50 -2.71 -7.79 -19.75
N ARG A 51 -1.98 -8.91 -19.86
CA ARG A 51 -1.64 -9.47 -21.18
C ARG A 51 -2.88 -9.85 -21.98
N ALA A 52 -3.92 -10.38 -21.34
CA ALA A 52 -5.20 -10.68 -21.99
C ALA A 52 -5.97 -9.42 -22.44
N ARG A 53 -5.59 -8.24 -21.96
CA ARG A 53 -6.17 -6.94 -22.33
C ARG A 53 -5.29 -6.12 -23.28
N ALA A 54 -4.15 -6.66 -23.72
CA ALA A 54 -3.27 -5.97 -24.63
C ALA A 54 -3.99 -5.68 -25.97
N GLY A 55 -3.94 -4.42 -26.40
CA GLY A 55 -4.64 -3.88 -27.58
C GLY A 55 -6.12 -3.52 -27.35
N LEU A 56 -6.69 -3.83 -26.18
CA LEU A 56 -8.11 -3.60 -25.88
C LEU A 56 -8.34 -2.30 -25.13
N ASP A 57 -9.58 -1.81 -25.20
CA ASP A 57 -10.03 -0.69 -24.37
C ASP A 57 -10.31 -1.17 -22.96
N VAL A 58 -9.62 -0.57 -22.00
CA VAL A 58 -9.75 -0.91 -20.58
C VAL A 58 -10.61 0.10 -19.83
N SER A 59 -11.27 1.04 -20.51
CA SER A 59 -12.13 2.05 -19.87
C SER A 59 -13.17 1.41 -18.95
N ALA A 60 -13.88 0.39 -19.44
CA ALA A 60 -14.85 -0.35 -18.63
C ALA A 60 -14.18 -1.21 -17.55
N ASP A 61 -13.03 -1.84 -17.86
CA ASP A 61 -12.29 -2.67 -16.90
C ASP A 61 -11.79 -1.85 -15.68
N LEU A 62 -11.55 -0.54 -15.84
CA LEU A 62 -11.16 0.35 -14.74
C LEU A 62 -12.27 0.53 -13.69
N ASP A 63 -13.53 0.51 -14.13
CA ASP A 63 -14.70 0.60 -13.25
C ASP A 63 -15.24 -0.76 -12.80
N GLY A 64 -14.80 -1.83 -13.47
CA GLY A 64 -15.05 -3.23 -13.14
C GLY A 64 -16.21 -3.84 -13.95
N PRO A 65 -16.49 -5.16 -13.79
CA PRO A 65 -15.82 -6.15 -12.92
C PRO A 65 -14.40 -6.55 -13.37
N PRO A 66 -13.54 -7.13 -12.50
CA PRO A 66 -13.84 -7.72 -11.18
C PRO A 66 -13.70 -6.77 -9.97
N HIS A 67 -13.09 -5.60 -10.14
CA HIS A 67 -13.02 -4.58 -9.08
C HIS A 67 -12.89 -3.19 -9.70
N ARG A 68 -13.28 -2.18 -8.94
CA ARG A 68 -13.12 -0.77 -9.32
C ARG A 68 -11.74 -0.27 -8.89
N HIS A 69 -11.01 0.36 -9.80
CA HIS A 69 -9.72 0.99 -9.52
C HIS A 69 -9.90 2.28 -8.70
N SER A 70 -8.92 2.61 -7.86
CA SER A 70 -8.93 3.84 -7.05
C SER A 70 -8.57 5.08 -7.89
N ALA A 71 -8.75 6.28 -7.33
CA ALA A 71 -8.31 7.52 -7.97
C ALA A 71 -6.79 7.53 -8.20
N ASN A 72 -5.99 7.07 -7.23
CA ASN A 72 -4.54 6.97 -7.38
C ASN A 72 -4.15 5.96 -8.46
N ALA A 73 -4.86 4.82 -8.59
CA ALA A 73 -4.59 3.86 -9.66
C ALA A 73 -4.89 4.45 -11.05
N ARG A 74 -5.98 5.22 -11.21
CA ARG A 74 -6.26 5.95 -12.45
C ARG A 74 -5.19 7.00 -12.75
N ARG A 75 -4.76 7.77 -11.74
CA ARG A 75 -3.65 8.73 -11.88
C ARG A 75 -2.32 8.04 -12.19
N TRP A 76 -2.10 6.84 -11.67
CA TRP A 76 -0.91 6.04 -11.94
C TRP A 76 -0.86 5.58 -13.41
N LEU A 77 -2.01 5.19 -13.98
CA LEU A 77 -2.11 4.84 -15.40
C LEU A 77 -1.63 5.99 -16.31
N GLU A 78 -1.92 7.24 -15.96
CA GLU A 78 -1.48 8.42 -16.73
C GLU A 78 0.05 8.53 -16.88
N GLN A 79 0.81 7.87 -16.01
CA GLN A 79 2.29 7.86 -16.06
C GLN A 79 2.83 6.96 -17.18
N TYR A 80 1.98 6.10 -17.76
CA TYR A 80 2.30 5.20 -18.86
C TYR A 80 1.75 5.69 -20.20
N TYR A 81 1.19 6.91 -20.24
CA TYR A 81 0.66 7.49 -21.47
C TYR A 81 1.78 7.70 -22.49
N VAL A 82 1.59 7.18 -23.70
CA VAL A 82 2.57 7.27 -24.80
C VAL A 82 2.08 8.14 -25.95
N GLY A 83 0.77 8.35 -26.09
CA GLY A 83 0.21 9.11 -27.21
C GLY A 83 -1.22 8.71 -27.56
N GLU A 84 -1.66 9.09 -28.76
CA GLU A 84 -3.04 8.86 -29.25
C GLU A 84 -3.07 7.95 -30.46
N LEU A 85 -4.14 7.17 -30.62
CA LEU A 85 -4.38 6.33 -31.79
C LEU A 85 -4.98 7.19 -32.91
N ARG A 86 -4.34 7.19 -34.08
CA ARG A 86 -4.85 7.88 -35.28
C ARG A 86 -6.12 7.21 -35.79
N GLY A 87 -7.18 8.01 -35.94
CA GLY A 87 -8.37 7.64 -36.71
C GLY A 87 -9.46 6.91 -35.94
N ASP A 88 -9.61 7.14 -34.63
CA ASP A 88 -10.83 6.73 -33.91
C ASP A 88 -11.98 7.70 -34.29
N PRO A 89 -13.04 7.27 -34.99
CA PRO A 89 -14.09 8.16 -35.44
C PRO A 89 -15.04 8.47 -34.27
N GLN A 90 -14.63 9.35 -33.37
CA GLN A 90 -15.52 9.97 -32.40
C GLN A 90 -15.14 11.42 -32.13
N GLU A 91 -15.08 12.24 -33.19
CA GLU A 91 -15.30 13.67 -33.04
C GLU A 91 -16.82 13.93 -32.90
N PRO A 92 -17.28 14.70 -31.89
CA PRO A 92 -18.64 15.21 -31.90
C PRO A 92 -18.73 16.30 -32.96
N LYS A 93 -19.40 16.01 -34.08
CA LYS A 93 -19.73 17.02 -35.09
C LYS A 93 -20.78 17.98 -34.54
N GLU A 94 -20.39 19.24 -34.38
CA GLU A 94 -21.27 20.36 -34.08
C GLU A 94 -21.87 20.95 -35.37
N ASN A 95 -23.12 21.44 -35.25
CA ASN A 95 -23.92 22.30 -36.14
C ASN A 95 -24.81 21.61 -37.22
N GLY A 96 -26.14 21.82 -37.29
CA GLY A 96 -27.04 22.62 -36.46
C GLY A 96 -28.54 22.54 -36.91
N ALA A 97 -29.42 22.92 -35.97
CA ALA A 97 -30.79 23.48 -36.07
C ALA A 97 -31.94 22.69 -36.76
N ILE A 98 -33.23 22.65 -36.34
CA ILE A 98 -34.08 23.10 -35.20
C ILE A 98 -35.40 22.28 -35.31
N ALA A 99 -35.99 21.77 -34.21
CA ALA A 99 -37.44 21.85 -33.89
C ALA A 99 -37.84 20.98 -32.67
N SER A 100 -38.01 21.67 -31.54
CA SER A 100 -39.09 21.59 -30.53
C SER A 100 -39.74 20.25 -30.14
N ALA A 101 -39.50 19.79 -28.90
CA ALA A 101 -40.54 19.43 -27.92
C ALA A 101 -39.91 19.11 -26.54
N GLU A 102 -40.65 19.39 -25.48
CA GLU A 102 -40.23 19.64 -24.10
C GLU A 102 -39.79 18.41 -23.25
N THR A 103 -38.69 18.64 -22.51
CA THR A 103 -38.47 18.43 -21.05
C THR A 103 -38.73 17.07 -20.41
N GLN A 104 -37.64 16.38 -20.02
CA GLN A 104 -37.45 15.86 -18.66
C GLN A 104 -36.00 16.10 -18.19
N LYS A 105 -35.87 16.85 -17.09
CA LYS A 105 -34.62 17.17 -16.39
C LYS A 105 -34.02 15.92 -15.74
N THR A 106 -32.77 15.61 -16.06
CA THR A 106 -31.84 14.87 -15.19
C THR A 106 -30.54 15.65 -15.06
N ASP A 107 -30.09 15.83 -13.81
CA ASP A 107 -28.95 16.66 -13.40
C ASP A 107 -27.63 16.29 -14.10
N PRO A 108 -26.79 17.28 -14.47
CA PRO A 108 -25.47 17.05 -15.02
C PRO A 108 -24.43 16.95 -13.90
N GLU A 109 -24.32 15.79 -13.25
CA GLU A 109 -23.15 15.44 -12.44
C GLU A 109 -22.41 14.27 -13.12
N MET A 110 -21.79 14.57 -14.27
CA MET A 110 -21.02 13.59 -15.03
C MET A 110 -19.57 14.08 -15.21
N GLU A 111 -18.65 13.18 -14.82
CA GLU A 111 -17.19 13.23 -15.02
C GLU A 111 -16.41 14.26 -14.18
N PRO A 112 -15.76 13.87 -13.06
CA PRO A 112 -14.65 14.66 -12.57
C PRO A 112 -13.56 14.56 -13.62
N ARG A 113 -13.39 15.60 -14.45
CA ARG A 113 -12.25 15.78 -15.35
C ARG A 113 -10.99 15.40 -14.58
N LEU A 114 -10.47 14.20 -14.82
CA LEU A 114 -9.26 13.71 -14.18
C LEU A 114 -8.17 14.67 -14.63
N LYS A 115 -7.78 15.61 -13.76
CA LYS A 115 -6.76 16.61 -14.09
C LYS A 115 -5.52 15.84 -14.53
N VAL A 116 -5.12 16.04 -15.78
CA VAL A 116 -3.82 15.60 -16.30
C VAL A 116 -2.78 16.03 -15.27
N VAL A 117 -1.93 15.10 -14.84
CA VAL A 117 -0.89 15.40 -13.86
C VAL A 117 0.01 16.45 -14.50
N ASP A 118 -0.11 17.69 -14.05
CA ASP A 118 0.74 18.79 -14.50
C ASP A 118 2.11 18.62 -13.84
N TRP A 119 3.02 17.98 -14.58
CA TRP A 119 4.33 17.58 -14.10
C TRP A 119 5.24 18.76 -13.75
N ASP A 120 4.96 19.95 -14.28
CA ASP A 120 5.71 21.18 -14.05
C ASP A 120 5.17 22.00 -12.86
N LYS A 121 4.03 21.60 -12.28
CA LYS A 121 3.39 22.23 -11.10
C LYS A 121 3.37 21.33 -9.86
N ASP A 122 4.37 20.46 -9.70
CA ASP A 122 4.52 19.69 -8.47
C ASP A 122 4.98 20.62 -7.32
N LEU A 123 4.65 20.24 -6.07
CA LEU A 123 4.99 21.03 -4.88
C LEU A 123 6.48 20.97 -4.52
N VAL A 124 7.24 20.09 -5.19
CA VAL A 124 8.69 19.92 -5.00
C VAL A 124 9.40 19.89 -6.35
N ASP A 125 10.65 20.31 -6.34
CA ASP A 125 11.56 20.22 -7.49
C ASP A 125 12.24 18.85 -7.52
N TRP A 126 11.85 18.02 -8.48
CA TRP A 126 12.36 16.67 -8.68
C TRP A 126 13.78 16.61 -9.25
N LYS A 127 14.32 17.74 -9.71
CA LYS A 127 15.73 17.85 -10.11
C LYS A 127 16.64 18.02 -8.89
N LYS A 128 16.08 18.35 -7.73
CA LYS A 128 16.80 18.54 -6.47
C LYS A 128 16.50 17.41 -5.47
N PRO A 129 17.39 17.18 -4.49
CA PRO A 129 17.14 16.20 -3.44
C PRO A 129 15.90 16.53 -2.61
N LEU A 130 15.05 15.54 -2.37
CA LEU A 130 13.70 15.75 -1.82
C LEU A 130 13.67 15.90 -0.31
N LEU A 131 14.61 15.30 0.44
CA LEU A 131 14.49 15.19 1.89
C LEU A 131 14.38 16.55 2.59
N TRP A 132 15.09 17.57 2.09
CA TRP A 132 15.02 18.94 2.62
C TRP A 132 13.83 19.75 2.08
N GLN A 133 13.27 19.36 0.93
CA GLN A 133 12.12 20.04 0.35
C GLN A 133 10.83 19.63 1.04
N VAL A 134 10.67 18.33 1.36
CA VAL A 134 9.41 17.80 1.90
C VAL A 134 9.02 18.42 3.24
N GLY A 135 9.98 18.81 4.07
CA GLY A 135 9.70 19.49 5.34
C GLY A 135 8.99 20.84 5.16
N GLN A 136 9.16 21.49 4.00
CA GLN A 136 8.54 22.79 3.68
C GLN A 136 7.09 22.66 3.20
N LEU A 137 6.61 21.44 2.94
CA LEU A 137 5.26 21.21 2.43
C LEU A 137 4.17 21.45 3.48
N GLY A 138 4.52 21.38 4.76
CA GLY A 138 3.62 21.55 5.89
C GLY A 138 2.33 20.72 5.75
N GLU A 139 1.17 21.37 5.88
CA GLU A 139 -0.14 20.71 5.78
C GLU A 139 -0.39 19.99 4.44
N LYS A 140 0.26 20.41 3.35
CA LYS A 140 0.13 19.75 2.04
C LYS A 140 0.89 18.42 1.95
N TYR A 141 1.79 18.16 2.89
CA TYR A 141 2.64 16.97 2.89
C TYR A 141 1.81 15.68 2.88
N HIS A 142 0.80 15.59 3.74
CA HIS A 142 0.02 14.36 3.92
C HIS A 142 -0.70 13.95 2.64
N GLU A 143 -1.29 14.89 1.91
CA GLU A 143 -1.92 14.55 0.62
C GLU A 143 -0.87 14.23 -0.45
N TRP A 144 0.23 15.00 -0.48
CA TRP A 144 1.28 14.87 -1.48
C TRP A 144 2.03 13.53 -1.41
N VAL A 145 2.38 13.06 -0.21
CA VAL A 145 3.17 11.84 0.00
C VAL A 145 2.39 10.59 -0.42
N HIS A 146 1.07 10.66 -0.30
CA HIS A 146 0.10 9.61 -0.55
C HIS A 146 -0.42 9.56 -1.99
N GLN A 147 0.21 10.32 -2.89
CA GLN A 147 -0.02 10.30 -4.33
C GLN A 147 1.17 9.62 -5.01
N PRO A 148 1.10 8.31 -5.29
CA PRO A 148 2.25 7.55 -5.79
C PRO A 148 2.73 8.02 -7.16
N VAL A 149 4.04 7.98 -7.37
CA VAL A 149 4.73 8.30 -8.63
C VAL A 149 5.75 7.23 -9.04
N SER A 150 5.94 7.06 -10.34
CA SER A 150 6.83 6.12 -11.00
C SER A 150 8.10 6.84 -11.45
N ARG A 151 8.85 7.38 -10.48
CA ARG A 151 10.11 8.08 -10.75
C ARG A 151 11.12 7.87 -9.62
N PRO A 152 12.41 7.84 -9.95
CA PRO A 152 13.45 7.69 -8.94
C PRO A 152 13.44 8.86 -7.97
N ILE A 153 13.65 8.58 -6.69
CA ILE A 153 13.79 9.60 -5.65
C ILE A 153 15.28 9.78 -5.32
N ARG A 154 15.74 11.03 -5.30
CA ARG A 154 17.01 11.43 -4.69
C ARG A 154 16.72 12.08 -3.33
N LEU A 155 17.35 11.61 -2.26
CA LEU A 155 17.16 12.15 -0.91
C LEU A 155 18.22 13.18 -0.53
N PHE A 156 19.48 12.95 -0.91
CA PHE A 156 20.61 13.74 -0.43
C PHE A 156 21.35 14.47 -1.56
N HIS A 157 21.97 15.61 -1.24
CA HIS A 157 22.87 16.31 -2.16
C HIS A 157 24.17 15.52 -2.37
N SER A 158 24.76 15.01 -1.29
CA SER A 158 25.97 14.19 -1.34
C SER A 158 25.71 12.83 -2.00
N ASP A 159 26.55 12.46 -2.97
CA ASP A 159 26.49 11.14 -3.61
C ASP A 159 26.78 10.01 -2.63
N LEU A 160 27.62 10.24 -1.61
CA LEU A 160 27.90 9.26 -0.56
C LEU A 160 26.64 8.96 0.27
N LEU A 161 26.00 10.00 0.82
CA LEU A 161 24.77 9.83 1.61
C LEU A 161 23.63 9.26 0.76
N GLU A 162 23.54 9.68 -0.50
CA GLU A 162 22.58 9.13 -1.45
C GLU A 162 22.82 7.63 -1.69
N SER A 163 24.07 7.21 -1.86
CA SER A 163 24.43 5.79 -1.98
C SER A 163 24.10 4.99 -0.73
N LEU A 164 24.39 5.53 0.47
CA LEU A 164 24.08 4.88 1.75
C LEU A 164 22.57 4.77 2.02
N SER A 165 21.77 5.63 1.38
CA SER A 165 20.31 5.59 1.48
C SER A 165 19.65 4.54 0.57
N LYS A 166 20.41 3.91 -0.33
CA LYS A 166 19.92 2.90 -1.27
C LYS A 166 20.29 1.51 -0.76
N THR A 167 19.28 0.66 -0.63
CA THR A 167 19.43 -0.69 -0.11
C THR A 167 18.86 -1.70 -1.10
N VAL A 168 19.70 -2.62 -1.55
CA VAL A 168 19.30 -3.73 -2.41
C VAL A 168 18.67 -4.84 -1.56
N TRP A 169 17.60 -5.46 -2.07
CA TRP A 169 16.80 -6.44 -1.30
C TRP A 169 17.64 -7.58 -0.72
N TYR A 170 18.59 -8.13 -1.49
CA TYR A 170 19.41 -9.27 -1.07
C TYR A 170 20.41 -8.92 0.05
N SER A 171 20.65 -7.63 0.33
CA SER A 171 21.50 -7.24 1.46
C SER A 171 20.88 -7.64 2.81
N VAL A 172 19.55 -7.65 2.91
CA VAL A 172 18.83 -8.04 4.13
C VAL A 172 19.14 -9.49 4.50
N PRO A 173 18.88 -10.52 3.66
CA PRO A 173 19.20 -11.89 4.02
C PRO A 173 20.71 -12.13 4.17
N ILE A 174 21.56 -11.51 3.35
CA ILE A 174 23.03 -11.67 3.45
C ILE A 174 23.56 -11.22 4.81
N ILE A 175 23.05 -10.12 5.36
CA ILE A 175 23.50 -9.57 6.63
C ILE A 175 22.85 -10.30 7.80
N TRP A 176 21.53 -10.46 7.77
CA TRP A 176 20.78 -10.84 8.95
C TRP A 176 20.64 -12.34 9.12
N VAL A 177 20.61 -13.15 8.05
CA VAL A 177 20.48 -14.62 8.18
C VAL A 177 21.71 -15.23 8.86
N PRO A 178 22.96 -14.90 8.50
CA PRO A 178 24.12 -15.40 9.24
C PRO A 178 24.09 -15.01 10.73
N LEU A 179 23.64 -13.78 11.05
CA LEU A 179 23.48 -13.34 12.43
C LEU A 179 22.41 -14.15 13.17
N VAL A 180 21.24 -14.39 12.56
CA VAL A 180 20.19 -15.25 13.12
C VAL A 180 20.74 -16.65 13.41
N LEU A 181 21.48 -17.25 12.48
CA LEU A 181 22.06 -18.58 12.65
C LEU A 181 23.09 -18.61 13.78
N TYR A 182 23.99 -17.63 13.82
CA TYR A 182 25.00 -17.49 14.87
C TYR A 182 24.37 -17.31 16.25
N LEU A 183 23.42 -16.39 16.39
CA LEU A 183 22.72 -16.13 17.66
C LEU A 183 21.93 -17.35 18.11
N SER A 184 21.21 -18.00 17.18
CA SER A 184 20.46 -19.24 17.44
C SER A 184 21.36 -20.33 18.02
N TRP A 185 22.51 -20.57 17.38
CA TRP A 185 23.50 -21.54 17.86
C TRP A 185 24.07 -21.16 19.22
N SER A 186 24.45 -19.88 19.40
CA SER A 186 25.04 -19.37 20.64
C SER A 186 24.09 -19.53 21.83
N TYR A 187 22.84 -19.09 21.70
CA TYR A 187 21.87 -19.18 22.79
C TYR A 187 21.39 -20.61 23.05
N TYR A 188 21.30 -21.46 22.01
CA TYR A 188 21.07 -22.88 22.20
C TYR A 188 22.17 -23.52 23.06
N ARG A 189 23.44 -23.19 22.79
CA ARG A 189 24.59 -23.67 23.58
C ARG A 189 24.52 -23.22 25.04
N ILE A 190 24.09 -21.98 25.31
CA ILE A 190 23.93 -21.47 26.67
C ILE A 190 22.79 -22.21 27.39
N LEU A 191 21.63 -22.42 26.73
CA LEU A 191 20.54 -23.22 27.29
C LEU A 191 20.96 -24.67 27.57
N ALA A 192 21.81 -25.24 26.70
CA ALA A 192 22.31 -26.60 26.85
C ALA A 192 23.22 -26.81 28.08
N GLN A 193 23.79 -25.74 28.66
CA GLN A 193 24.52 -25.81 29.91
C GLN A 193 23.61 -26.11 31.13
N GLY A 194 22.28 -25.93 31.00
CA GLY A 194 21.31 -26.27 32.05
C GLY A 194 21.23 -25.28 33.22
N ASN A 195 22.00 -24.19 33.18
CA ASN A 195 22.12 -23.23 34.29
C ASN A 195 21.16 -22.03 34.16
N VAL A 196 20.31 -22.00 33.14
CA VAL A 196 19.42 -20.87 32.87
C VAL A 196 18.15 -21.00 33.69
N ARG A 197 17.84 -19.98 34.49
CA ARG A 197 16.64 -19.93 35.32
C ARG A 197 15.89 -18.61 35.13
N LEU A 198 14.57 -18.68 34.96
CA LEU A 198 13.68 -17.53 35.00
C LEU A 198 13.52 -17.03 36.44
N PHE A 199 13.21 -15.74 36.58
CA PHE A 199 12.95 -15.05 37.86
C PHE A 199 14.06 -15.06 38.91
N LYS A 200 15.25 -15.57 38.58
CA LYS A 200 16.42 -15.56 39.49
C LYS A 200 16.74 -14.16 40.03
N SER A 201 16.52 -13.12 39.22
CA SER A 201 16.74 -11.73 39.60
C SER A 201 15.75 -11.19 40.64
N PHE A 202 14.58 -11.83 40.80
CA PHE A 202 13.54 -11.39 41.71
C PHE A 202 13.42 -12.29 42.95
N THR A 203 13.49 -13.61 42.79
CA THR A 203 13.35 -14.58 43.88
C THR A 203 14.17 -15.85 43.61
N SER A 204 14.86 -16.39 44.60
CA SER A 204 15.57 -17.68 44.50
C SER A 204 14.64 -18.90 44.64
N GLU A 205 13.55 -18.76 45.39
CA GLU A 205 12.66 -19.88 45.75
C GLU A 205 11.76 -20.35 44.59
N TYR A 206 11.31 -19.43 43.72
CA TYR A 206 10.42 -19.74 42.59
C TYR A 206 11.14 -19.75 41.24
N SER A 207 12.45 -19.96 41.23
CA SER A 207 13.23 -19.94 39.99
C SER A 207 12.90 -21.15 39.09
N VAL A 208 12.40 -20.89 37.88
CA VAL A 208 12.02 -21.95 36.91
C VAL A 208 13.19 -22.23 35.98
N VAL A 209 13.63 -23.48 35.90
CA VAL A 209 14.71 -23.90 34.98
C VAL A 209 14.19 -23.86 33.54
N VAL A 210 14.98 -23.29 32.63
CA VAL A 210 14.67 -23.25 31.19
C VAL A 210 15.52 -24.32 30.49
N PRO A 211 14.96 -25.49 30.16
CA PRO A 211 15.70 -26.54 29.44
C PRO A 211 15.95 -26.13 27.99
N LYS A 212 17.01 -26.69 27.39
CA LYS A 212 17.35 -26.50 25.97
C LYS A 212 16.23 -26.87 24.99
N SER A 213 15.32 -27.77 25.39
CA SER A 213 14.15 -28.15 24.59
C SER A 213 13.15 -27.02 24.39
N MET A 214 13.19 -25.96 25.20
CA MET A 214 12.36 -24.76 25.00
C MET A 214 12.90 -23.81 23.93
N PHE A 215 14.11 -24.04 23.41
CA PHE A 215 14.68 -23.17 22.38
C PHE A 215 13.75 -22.98 21.16
N PRO A 216 13.20 -24.04 20.52
CA PRO A 216 12.34 -23.87 19.36
C PRO A 216 11.06 -23.07 19.66
N SER A 217 10.45 -23.26 20.83
CA SER A 217 9.23 -22.52 21.20
C SER A 217 9.53 -21.05 21.49
N LEU A 218 10.65 -20.73 22.15
CA LEU A 218 11.12 -19.36 22.35
C LEU A 218 11.44 -18.67 21.02
N PHE A 219 12.08 -19.40 20.09
CA PHE A 219 12.38 -18.89 18.76
C PHE A 219 11.12 -18.59 17.95
N VAL A 220 10.15 -19.52 17.93
CA VAL A 220 8.85 -19.31 17.28
C VAL A 220 8.06 -18.18 17.94
N LEU A 221 8.10 -18.06 19.27
CA LEU A 221 7.53 -16.91 19.98
C LEU A 221 8.15 -15.59 19.51
N GLY A 222 9.46 -15.57 19.25
CA GLY A 222 10.15 -14.44 18.64
C GLY A 222 9.56 -14.02 17.29
N ILE A 223 9.39 -14.99 16.38
CA ILE A 223 8.78 -14.73 15.05
C ILE A 223 7.36 -14.18 15.22
N PHE A 224 6.58 -14.74 16.14
CA PHE A 224 5.23 -14.26 16.43
C PHE A 224 5.24 -12.82 16.99
N LEU A 225 6.10 -12.54 17.98
CA LEU A 225 6.23 -11.20 18.56
C LEU A 225 6.68 -10.16 17.54
N TRP A 226 7.52 -10.55 16.57
CA TRP A 226 7.89 -9.67 15.47
C TRP A 226 6.66 -9.17 14.72
N SER A 227 5.70 -10.04 14.39
CA SER A 227 4.49 -9.61 13.68
C SER A 227 3.68 -8.55 14.48
N LEU A 228 3.71 -8.61 15.81
CA LEU A 228 3.07 -7.61 16.66
C LEU A 228 3.85 -6.29 16.61
N VAL A 229 5.18 -6.34 16.69
CA VAL A 229 6.05 -5.17 16.56
C VAL A 229 5.88 -4.52 15.19
N GLU A 230 5.86 -5.32 14.12
CA GLU A 230 5.59 -4.90 12.75
C GLU A 230 4.27 -4.12 12.67
N TYR A 231 3.17 -4.66 13.22
CA TYR A 231 1.88 -3.98 13.26
C TYR A 231 1.98 -2.59 13.91
N PHE A 232 2.58 -2.53 15.10
CA PHE A 232 2.65 -1.29 15.86
C PHE A 232 3.54 -0.24 15.17
N ILE A 233 4.70 -0.66 14.67
CA ILE A 233 5.61 0.22 13.95
C ILE A 233 4.94 0.70 12.66
N HIS A 234 4.34 -0.21 11.88
CA HIS A 234 3.72 0.17 10.61
C HIS A 234 2.53 1.12 10.83
N ARG A 235 1.64 0.79 11.77
CA ARG A 235 0.43 1.57 12.01
C ARG A 235 0.70 2.91 12.69
N PHE A 236 1.52 2.94 13.73
CA PHE A 236 1.66 4.12 14.59
C PHE A 236 2.90 4.96 14.31
N LEU A 237 3.98 4.37 13.79
CA LEU A 237 5.21 5.10 13.46
C LEU A 237 5.29 5.41 11.96
N PHE A 238 5.12 4.41 11.09
CA PHE A 238 5.24 4.58 9.65
C PHE A 238 4.04 5.28 9.00
N HIS A 239 2.86 5.18 9.60
CA HIS A 239 1.64 5.91 9.21
C HIS A 239 1.28 7.02 10.20
N MET A 240 2.25 7.52 10.97
CA MET A 240 2.02 8.71 11.80
C MET A 240 1.64 9.89 10.89
N LYS A 241 0.67 10.70 11.31
CA LYS A 241 0.38 11.98 10.64
C LYS A 241 1.23 13.07 11.29
N PRO A 242 2.35 13.50 10.67
CA PRO A 242 3.13 14.61 11.22
C PRO A 242 2.29 15.89 11.23
N SER A 243 2.47 16.72 12.26
CA SER A 243 1.93 18.09 12.27
C SER A 243 2.58 18.89 11.14
N GLY A 244 1.78 19.69 10.41
CA GLY A 244 2.28 20.51 9.31
C GLY A 244 3.29 21.59 9.74
N ASP A 245 3.31 21.96 11.02
CA ASP A 245 4.26 22.94 11.55
C ASP A 245 5.65 22.33 11.82
N SER A 246 5.75 20.99 11.87
CA SER A 246 6.98 20.30 12.22
C SER A 246 7.76 19.84 10.99
N TYR A 247 8.65 20.73 10.52
CA TYR A 247 9.58 20.48 9.42
C TYR A 247 10.34 19.15 9.57
N TYR A 248 10.98 18.90 10.73
CA TYR A 248 11.80 17.71 10.94
C TYR A 248 10.98 16.42 11.10
N LEU A 249 9.76 16.49 11.66
CA LEU A 249 8.90 15.31 11.78
C LEU A 249 8.38 14.86 10.41
N ILE A 250 8.09 15.80 9.52
CA ILE A 250 7.77 15.53 8.12
C ILE A 250 8.94 14.84 7.41
N MET A 251 10.16 15.37 7.58
CA MET A 251 11.37 14.73 7.04
C MET A 251 11.55 13.31 7.56
N LEU A 252 11.39 13.11 8.87
CA LEU A 252 11.52 11.81 9.51
C LEU A 252 10.49 10.81 8.97
N HIS A 253 9.21 11.20 8.90
CA HIS A 253 8.17 10.36 8.30
C HIS A 253 8.50 9.99 6.84
N PHE A 254 8.97 10.97 6.06
CA PHE A 254 9.35 10.73 4.67
C PHE A 254 10.50 9.72 4.56
N ALA A 255 11.53 9.85 5.40
CA ALA A 255 12.66 8.94 5.43
C ALA A 255 12.26 7.52 5.88
N LEU A 256 11.36 7.39 6.86
CA LEU A 256 10.95 6.09 7.40
C LEU A 256 10.03 5.29 6.48
N HIS A 257 8.99 5.93 5.91
CA HIS A 257 7.99 5.22 5.09
C HIS A 257 7.34 6.08 3.99
N GLY A 258 7.33 7.42 4.13
CA GLY A 258 6.70 8.29 3.14
C GLY A 258 7.33 8.20 1.75
N GLN A 259 8.65 8.04 1.64
CA GLN A 259 9.33 7.84 0.36
C GLN A 259 8.84 6.59 -0.37
N HIS A 260 8.50 5.54 0.38
CA HIS A 260 8.02 4.29 -0.15
C HIS A 260 6.57 4.39 -0.65
N HIS A 261 5.68 5.08 0.08
CA HIS A 261 4.34 5.41 -0.45
C HIS A 261 4.40 6.32 -1.67
N LYS A 262 5.37 7.23 -1.68
CA LYS A 262 5.55 8.16 -2.79
C LYS A 262 6.10 7.46 -4.03
N ALA A 263 7.08 6.58 -3.91
CA ALA A 263 7.66 5.82 -5.02
C ALA A 263 7.68 4.30 -4.71
N PRO A 264 6.52 3.62 -4.77
CA PRO A 264 6.39 2.23 -4.33
C PRO A 264 7.15 1.21 -5.19
N PHE A 265 7.61 1.61 -6.37
CA PHE A 265 8.40 0.74 -7.27
C PHE A 265 9.87 1.17 -7.39
N ASP A 266 10.36 2.03 -6.49
CA ASP A 266 11.80 2.24 -6.32
C ASP A 266 12.40 1.08 -5.50
N GLY A 267 12.93 0.07 -6.20
CA GLY A 267 13.48 -1.14 -5.59
C GLY A 267 14.68 -0.91 -4.68
N SER A 268 15.30 0.28 -4.72
CA SER A 268 16.41 0.65 -3.85
C SER A 268 15.98 1.34 -2.55
N ARG A 269 14.70 1.68 -2.42
CA ARG A 269 14.13 2.46 -1.30
C ARG A 269 12.91 1.80 -0.66
N LEU A 270 12.85 0.46 -0.75
CA LEU A 270 11.78 -0.35 -0.17
C LEU A 270 12.21 -0.98 1.15
N VAL A 271 13.28 -1.78 1.11
CA VAL A 271 13.79 -2.51 2.29
C VAL A 271 14.48 -1.55 3.26
N PHE A 272 14.41 -1.86 4.56
CA PHE A 272 14.94 -0.94 5.57
C PHE A 272 16.47 -0.98 5.59
N PRO A 273 17.19 0.17 5.50
CA PRO A 273 18.64 0.16 5.40
C PRO A 273 19.32 -0.47 6.63
N PRO A 274 20.36 -1.33 6.47
CA PRO A 274 20.92 -2.10 7.58
C PRO A 274 21.49 -1.29 8.74
N VAL A 275 22.09 -0.12 8.47
CA VAL A 275 22.67 0.74 9.51
C VAL A 275 21.60 1.29 10.47
N PRO A 276 20.56 2.03 10.00
CA PRO A 276 19.47 2.44 10.89
C PRO A 276 18.68 1.25 11.45
N ALA A 277 18.53 0.15 10.68
CA ALA A 277 17.94 -1.08 11.19
C ALA A 277 18.68 -1.59 12.44
N SER A 278 20.01 -1.59 12.41
CA SER A 278 20.86 -2.09 13.50
C SER A 278 20.65 -1.31 14.80
N LEU A 279 20.40 0.00 14.73
CA LEU A 279 20.10 0.82 15.90
C LEU A 279 18.76 0.43 16.55
N ILE A 280 17.72 0.25 15.73
CA ILE A 280 16.39 -0.16 16.20
C ILE A 280 16.44 -1.59 16.76
N ILE A 281 17.10 -2.50 16.05
CA ILE A 281 17.29 -3.90 16.45
C ILE A 281 18.08 -3.97 17.77
N GLY A 282 19.16 -3.19 17.91
CA GLY A 282 19.95 -3.11 19.14
C GLY A 282 19.15 -2.57 20.33
N PHE A 283 18.33 -1.55 20.10
CA PHE A 283 17.41 -1.03 21.13
C PHE A 283 16.45 -2.11 21.64
N PHE A 284 15.79 -2.86 20.75
CA PHE A 284 14.91 -3.96 21.15
C PHE A 284 15.66 -5.09 21.87
N TYR A 285 16.88 -5.43 21.41
CA TYR A 285 17.70 -6.43 22.10
C TYR A 285 18.02 -6.02 23.54
N VAL A 286 18.47 -4.77 23.75
CA VAL A 286 18.76 -4.24 25.09
C VAL A 286 17.50 -4.26 25.95
N LEU A 287 16.36 -3.79 25.42
CA LEU A 287 15.08 -3.79 26.14
C LEU A 287 14.69 -5.20 26.60
N MET A 288 14.84 -6.22 25.75
CA MET A 288 14.58 -7.61 26.13
C MET A 288 15.55 -8.11 27.20
N ARG A 289 16.84 -7.74 27.12
CA ARG A 289 17.87 -8.13 28.09
C ARG A 289 17.68 -7.50 29.47
N LEU A 290 16.97 -6.38 29.57
CA LEU A 290 16.59 -5.77 30.86
C LEU A 290 15.52 -6.58 31.60
N VAL A 291 14.66 -7.31 30.86
CA VAL A 291 13.51 -8.01 31.43
C VAL A 291 13.74 -9.53 31.54
N LEU A 292 14.50 -10.11 30.60
CA LEU A 292 14.64 -11.56 30.45
C LEU A 292 16.10 -12.02 30.63
N PRO A 293 16.32 -13.24 31.16
CA PRO A 293 17.65 -13.85 31.19
C PRO A 293 18.25 -13.97 29.78
N GLU A 294 19.57 -13.91 29.70
CA GLU A 294 20.32 -13.83 28.45
C GLU A 294 19.89 -14.82 27.39
N ALA A 295 19.89 -16.10 27.73
CA ALA A 295 19.58 -17.15 26.77
C ALA A 295 18.10 -17.12 26.32
N VAL A 296 17.19 -16.68 27.21
CA VAL A 296 15.76 -16.56 26.88
C VAL A 296 15.54 -15.35 25.97
N ALA A 297 16.05 -14.18 26.37
CA ALA A 297 16.01 -12.96 25.57
C ALA A 297 16.61 -13.19 24.19
N GLY A 298 17.79 -13.78 24.14
CA GLY A 298 18.52 -14.09 22.92
C GLY A 298 17.80 -15.07 22.00
N SER A 299 17.17 -16.12 22.53
CA SER A 299 16.41 -17.08 21.73
C SER A 299 15.16 -16.45 21.09
N ILE A 300 14.41 -15.66 21.86
CA ILE A 300 13.26 -14.90 21.34
C ILE A 300 13.73 -13.84 20.34
N PHE A 301 14.82 -13.14 20.63
CA PHE A 301 15.37 -12.11 19.75
C PHE A 301 15.84 -12.69 18.41
N ALA A 302 16.53 -13.84 18.41
CA ALA A 302 16.94 -14.50 17.18
C ALA A 302 15.74 -14.88 16.30
N GLY A 303 14.65 -15.35 16.92
CA GLY A 303 13.38 -15.60 16.23
C GLY A 303 12.73 -14.33 15.69
N GLY A 304 12.70 -13.25 16.49
CA GLY A 304 12.17 -11.96 16.07
C GLY A 304 12.96 -11.34 14.92
N LEU A 305 14.28 -11.49 14.91
CA LEU A 305 15.15 -11.06 13.82
C LEU A 305 14.88 -11.85 12.53
N LEU A 306 14.61 -13.17 12.63
CA LEU A 306 14.14 -13.93 11.47
C LEU A 306 12.77 -13.43 11.00
N GLY A 307 11.86 -13.13 11.92
CA GLY A 307 10.57 -12.50 11.61
C GLY A 307 10.73 -11.22 10.79
N TYR A 308 11.67 -10.35 11.19
CA TYR A 308 12.03 -9.13 10.44
C TYR A 308 12.51 -9.42 9.02
N VAL A 309 13.44 -10.36 8.86
CA VAL A 309 13.93 -10.75 7.52
C VAL A 309 12.79 -11.27 6.65
N LEU A 310 11.93 -12.12 7.20
CA LEU A 310 10.77 -12.65 6.48
C LEU A 310 9.82 -11.53 6.07
N TYR A 311 9.55 -10.57 6.96
CA TYR A 311 8.70 -9.41 6.66
C TYR A 311 9.27 -8.62 5.48
N ASP A 312 10.53 -8.20 5.56
CA ASP A 312 11.09 -7.30 4.55
C ASP A 312 11.20 -7.99 3.17
N MET A 313 11.43 -9.30 3.16
CA MET A 313 11.44 -10.10 1.92
C MET A 313 10.04 -10.35 1.36
N ILE A 314 9.03 -10.57 2.21
CA ILE A 314 7.64 -10.66 1.78
C ILE A 314 7.22 -9.31 1.22
N HIS A 315 7.43 -8.21 1.93
CA HIS A 315 7.11 -6.85 1.51
C HIS A 315 7.69 -6.54 0.13
N TYR A 316 8.99 -6.79 -0.04
CA TYR A 316 9.67 -6.62 -1.33
C TYR A 316 9.03 -7.49 -2.43
N TYR A 317 8.73 -8.76 -2.13
CA TYR A 317 8.08 -9.65 -3.07
C TYR A 317 6.65 -9.22 -3.42
N LEU A 318 5.90 -8.59 -2.52
CA LEU A 318 4.56 -8.07 -2.81
C LEU A 318 4.59 -6.92 -3.84
N HIS A 319 5.67 -6.12 -3.86
CA HIS A 319 5.86 -5.08 -4.87
C HIS A 319 6.40 -5.61 -6.20
N PHE A 320 7.42 -6.47 -6.17
CA PHE A 320 8.19 -6.85 -7.35
C PHE A 320 7.88 -8.24 -7.91
N GLY A 321 7.31 -9.13 -7.09
CA GLY A 321 6.93 -10.49 -7.47
C GLY A 321 5.58 -10.58 -8.16
N SER A 322 5.33 -11.68 -8.87
CA SER A 322 4.04 -11.99 -9.50
C SER A 322 3.49 -13.30 -8.91
N PRO A 323 2.90 -13.29 -7.70
CA PRO A 323 2.34 -14.48 -7.09
C PRO A 323 1.20 -15.08 -7.91
N HIS A 324 1.09 -16.41 -7.91
CA HIS A 324 0.05 -17.14 -8.63
C HIS A 324 -1.35 -16.78 -8.11
N LYS A 325 -2.30 -16.56 -9.03
CA LYS A 325 -3.69 -16.24 -8.70
C LYS A 325 -4.29 -17.32 -7.79
N GLY A 326 -4.95 -16.89 -6.72
CA GLY A 326 -5.56 -17.79 -5.72
C GLY A 326 -4.61 -18.21 -4.59
N SER A 327 -3.31 -17.92 -4.69
CA SER A 327 -2.37 -18.17 -3.58
C SER A 327 -2.56 -17.19 -2.42
N TYR A 328 -2.01 -17.54 -1.27
CA TYR A 328 -1.93 -16.67 -0.10
C TYR A 328 -1.19 -15.35 -0.42
N LEU A 329 -0.01 -15.45 -1.04
CA LEU A 329 0.80 -14.29 -1.46
C LEU A 329 0.08 -13.40 -2.47
N TYR A 330 -0.75 -13.96 -3.34
CA TYR A 330 -1.59 -13.16 -4.25
C TYR A 330 -2.63 -12.33 -3.50
N SER A 331 -3.28 -12.93 -2.51
CA SER A 331 -4.25 -12.21 -1.67
C SER A 331 -3.56 -11.12 -0.84
N MET A 332 -2.36 -11.40 -0.33
CA MET A 332 -1.55 -10.39 0.37
C MET A 332 -1.11 -9.26 -0.57
N LYS A 333 -0.63 -9.57 -1.78
CA LYS A 333 -0.26 -8.55 -2.78
C LYS A 333 -1.44 -7.64 -3.10
N ALA A 334 -2.61 -8.22 -3.34
CA ALA A 334 -3.82 -7.43 -3.61
C ALA A 334 -4.20 -6.53 -2.42
N HIS A 335 -4.05 -7.01 -1.19
CA HIS A 335 -4.28 -6.21 0.01
C HIS A 335 -3.26 -5.08 0.18
N HIS A 336 -1.98 -5.39 -0.02
CA HIS A 336 -0.87 -4.45 0.09
C HIS A 336 -0.93 -3.34 -0.96
N VAL A 337 -1.27 -3.68 -2.21
CA VAL A 337 -1.46 -2.66 -3.24
C VAL A 337 -2.69 -1.78 -2.94
N LYS A 338 -3.76 -2.32 -2.33
CA LYS A 338 -4.88 -1.48 -1.85
C LYS A 338 -4.44 -0.51 -0.76
N HIS A 339 -3.53 -0.91 0.13
CA HIS A 339 -2.93 -0.03 1.12
C HIS A 339 -2.24 1.17 0.46
N HIS A 340 -1.42 0.95 -0.57
CA HIS A 340 -0.75 2.04 -1.29
C HIS A 340 -1.69 2.95 -2.10
N PHE A 341 -2.66 2.36 -2.81
CA PHE A 341 -3.40 3.07 -3.84
C PHE A 341 -4.84 3.43 -3.45
N ALA A 342 -5.45 2.82 -2.44
CA ALA A 342 -6.85 3.05 -2.10
C ALA A 342 -7.07 3.50 -0.65
N HIS A 343 -6.52 2.78 0.32
CA HIS A 343 -6.79 3.00 1.73
C HIS A 343 -5.53 2.89 2.59
N GLN A 344 -4.78 3.99 2.68
CA GLN A 344 -3.50 4.04 3.40
C GLN A 344 -3.65 3.92 4.93
N GLN A 345 -4.83 4.26 5.46
CA GLN A 345 -5.10 4.18 6.90
C GLN A 345 -5.76 2.87 7.35
N SER A 346 -6.36 2.09 6.45
CA SER A 346 -7.06 0.83 6.79
C SER A 346 -6.37 -0.43 6.26
N GLY A 347 -5.30 -0.29 5.48
CA GLY A 347 -4.51 -1.40 4.93
C GLY A 347 -3.43 -1.98 5.85
N THR A 348 -3.40 -1.61 7.14
CA THR A 348 -2.36 -2.03 8.11
C THR A 348 -2.56 -3.46 8.62
N ARG A 349 -2.61 -4.44 7.70
CA ARG A 349 -2.58 -5.86 8.04
C ARG A 349 -1.13 -6.30 8.02
N THR A 350 -0.67 -6.93 9.09
CA THR A 350 0.67 -7.50 9.18
C THR A 350 0.91 -8.52 8.08
N GLU A 351 2.05 -8.43 7.42
CA GLU A 351 2.43 -9.29 6.31
C GLU A 351 2.81 -10.70 6.78
N LEU A 352 3.28 -10.86 8.02
CA LEU A 352 3.62 -12.17 8.59
C LEU A 352 2.44 -12.93 9.23
N LEU A 353 1.40 -12.23 9.69
CA LEU A 353 0.24 -12.85 10.33
C LEU A 353 -1.06 -12.26 9.77
N SER A 354 -1.50 -12.76 8.63
CA SER A 354 -2.94 -12.73 8.35
C SER A 354 -3.64 -13.87 9.08
N TRP A 355 -3.66 -13.79 10.41
CA TRP A 355 -4.72 -14.44 11.15
C TRP A 355 -5.98 -13.58 10.97
N LYS A 356 -7.12 -14.24 10.75
CA LYS A 356 -8.45 -13.64 10.60
C LYS A 356 -8.91 -12.93 11.88
N TRP A 357 -8.17 -11.94 12.35
CA TRP A 357 -8.61 -11.01 13.36
C TRP A 357 -8.90 -9.67 12.68
N THR A 358 -10.14 -9.21 12.84
CA THR A 358 -10.78 -8.03 12.21
C THR A 358 -11.45 -8.23 10.84
N TRP A 359 -12.17 -9.35 10.65
CA TRP A 359 -13.37 -9.36 9.78
C TRP A 359 -14.63 -8.84 10.49
N ALA A 360 -14.55 -8.45 11.78
CA ALA A 360 -15.71 -8.04 12.57
C ALA A 360 -16.03 -6.53 12.50
N HIS A 361 -15.08 -5.66 12.12
CA HIS A 361 -15.31 -4.21 12.14
C HIS A 361 -15.83 -3.64 10.81
N GLU A 362 -15.32 -4.07 9.66
CA GLU A 362 -15.77 -3.54 8.36
C GLU A 362 -17.09 -4.17 7.89
N GLU A 363 -17.32 -5.48 8.12
CA GLU A 363 -18.64 -6.07 7.89
C GLU A 363 -19.68 -5.58 8.90
N GLY A 364 -19.26 -5.33 10.15
CA GLY A 364 -20.12 -4.77 11.20
C GLY A 364 -20.60 -3.35 10.88
N GLU A 365 -19.72 -2.48 10.36
CA GLU A 365 -20.11 -1.14 9.92
C GLU A 365 -20.91 -1.13 8.62
N ALA A 366 -20.56 -1.98 7.64
CA ALA A 366 -21.31 -2.08 6.38
C ALA A 366 -22.70 -2.70 6.60
N ALA A 367 -22.80 -3.75 7.43
CA ALA A 367 -24.07 -4.34 7.84
C ALA A 367 -24.86 -3.40 8.77
N GLY A 368 -24.17 -2.68 9.66
CA GLY A 368 -24.76 -1.66 10.54
C GLY A 368 -25.35 -0.48 9.77
N LYS A 369 -24.63 0.05 8.77
CA LYS A 369 -25.12 1.10 7.85
C LYS A 369 -26.26 0.60 6.96
N LYS A 370 -26.19 -0.63 6.43
CA LYS A 370 -27.31 -1.24 5.68
C LYS A 370 -28.55 -1.46 6.54
N ARG A 371 -28.38 -1.88 7.81
CA ARG A 371 -29.47 -2.10 8.76
C ARG A 371 -30.09 -0.78 9.25
N ARG A 372 -29.28 0.27 9.46
CA ARG A 372 -29.76 1.64 9.75
C ARG A 372 -30.50 2.27 8.56
N LYS A 373 -30.00 2.11 7.33
CA LYS A 373 -30.72 2.56 6.12
C LYS A 373 -32.05 1.82 5.93
N ARG A 374 -32.09 0.49 6.13
CA ARG A 374 -33.35 -0.28 6.07
C ARG A 374 -34.35 0.11 7.16
N LYS A 375 -33.90 0.36 8.40
CA LYS A 375 -34.77 0.85 9.48
C LYS A 375 -35.26 2.28 9.27
N GLY A 376 -34.42 3.17 8.73
CA GLY A 376 -34.81 4.53 8.35
C GLY A 376 -35.84 4.56 7.23
N LEU A 377 -35.67 3.70 6.22
CA LEU A 377 -36.64 3.56 5.12
C LEU A 377 -37.97 2.95 5.58
N ALA A 378 -37.93 1.94 6.47
CA ALA A 378 -39.13 1.33 7.04
C ALA A 378 -39.89 2.31 7.97
N SER A 379 -39.18 3.16 8.72
CA SER A 379 -39.80 4.20 9.54
C SER A 379 -40.41 5.32 8.70
N ALA A 380 -39.82 5.67 7.55
CA ALA A 380 -40.37 6.66 6.63
C ALA A 380 -41.60 6.12 5.87
N LEU A 381 -41.60 4.83 5.50
CA LEU A 381 -42.75 4.16 4.88
C LEU A 381 -43.91 3.93 5.86
N SER A 382 -43.63 3.78 7.16
CA SER A 382 -44.67 3.67 8.21
C SER A 382 -45.28 5.03 8.61
N CYS A 383 -44.68 6.16 8.24
CA CYS A 383 -45.15 7.50 8.61
C CYS A 383 -45.89 8.22 7.46
N GLY A 384 -46.03 7.58 6.28
CA GLY A 384 -46.63 8.17 5.07
C GLY A 384 -48.01 7.65 4.69
N ILE A 385 -48.66 6.82 5.52
CA ILE A 385 -50.01 6.30 5.24
C ILE A 385 -50.94 6.62 6.42
N THR A 386 -51.35 7.88 6.50
CA THR A 386 -52.62 8.28 7.13
C THR A 386 -53.29 9.33 6.24
N CYS A 387 -53.85 8.88 5.12
CA CYS A 387 -54.82 9.69 4.38
C CYS A 387 -56.10 9.80 5.20
N SER A 388 -56.37 11.00 5.68
CA SER A 388 -57.60 11.40 6.36
C SER A 388 -58.76 11.39 5.37
N THR A 389 -59.80 10.60 5.65
CA THR A 389 -61.11 10.72 5.00
C THR A 389 -61.96 11.76 5.73
N PRO A 390 -62.69 12.66 5.03
CA PRO A 390 -63.63 13.56 5.70
C PRO A 390 -64.97 12.86 5.94
N SER A 391 -65.47 12.96 7.18
CA SER A 391 -66.81 12.54 7.60
C SER A 391 -67.86 13.59 7.20
N PRO A 392 -69.08 13.20 6.76
CA PRO A 392 -70.16 14.14 6.49
C PRO A 392 -70.93 14.48 7.78
N GLN A 393 -71.13 15.79 8.01
CA GLN A 393 -71.99 16.34 9.05
C GLN A 393 -73.46 15.96 8.83
N ARG A 394 -74.12 15.49 9.91
CA ARG A 394 -75.58 15.45 10.02
C ARG A 394 -76.06 16.76 10.65
N ASN A 395 -76.89 17.51 9.93
CA ASN A 395 -77.68 18.61 10.47
C ASN A 395 -78.89 18.05 11.23
N SER A 396 -79.14 18.66 12.39
CA SER A 396 -80.40 18.62 13.13
C SER A 396 -81.38 19.62 12.53
N GLY A 397 -82.60 19.18 12.26
CA GLY A 397 -83.73 19.97 11.75
C GLY A 397 -84.83 19.06 11.25
#